data_AF-A0AAU6YRG0-F1
#
_entry.id   AF-A0AAU6YRG0-F1
#
_cell.length_a   1.000
_cell.length_b   1.000
_cell.length_c   1.000
_cell.angle_alpha   90.00
_cell.angle_beta   90.00
_cell.angle_gamma   90.00
#
_symmetry.space_group_name_H-M   'P 1'
#
loop_
_entity.id
_entity.type
_entity.pdbx_description
1 polymer ?
#
loop_
_entity_poly.entity_id
_entity_poly.type
_entity_poly.pdbx_seq_one_letter_code
_entity_poly.pdbx_strand_id
1 'polypeptide(L)' 'MAAKQEKSIAFEAGRQAYHCGVPLEQSALRKLRIGSAQYEDYVDGYECAKAETSKRQQ' A
#
# COMPACT_ATOMS: atom_id res chain seq x y z
N MET A 1 -6.16 24.93 0.61
CA MET A 1 -4.90 24.18 0.36
C MET A 1 -5.14 22.76 0.81
N ALA A 2 -5.20 21.79 -0.12
CA ALA A 2 -5.41 20.39 0.24
C ALA A 2 -4.16 19.90 0.97
N ALA A 3 -4.31 19.54 2.25
CA ALA A 3 -3.27 18.88 3.01
C ALA A 3 -2.89 17.61 2.24
N LYS A 4 -1.71 17.60 1.60
CA LYS A 4 -1.06 16.36 1.23
C LYS A 4 -0.77 15.68 2.56
N GLN A 5 -1.68 14.83 3.01
CA GLN A 5 -1.37 13.88 4.08
C GLN A 5 -0.12 13.16 3.59
N GLU A 6 1.02 13.46 4.21
CA GLU A 6 2.29 12.78 3.96
C GLU A 6 2.11 11.35 4.42
N LYS A 7 1.52 10.54 3.54
CA LYS A 7 1.33 9.12 3.74
C LYS A 7 2.73 8.52 3.89
N SER A 8 2.91 7.67 4.89
CA SER A 8 4.20 7.04 5.18
C SER A 8 4.80 6.40 3.94
N ILE A 9 6.13 6.38 3.84
CA ILE A 9 6.86 5.74 2.74
C ILE A 9 6.38 4.29 2.51
N ALA A 10 6.06 3.58 3.60
CA ALA A 10 5.50 2.23 3.55
C ALA A 10 4.13 2.17 2.83
N PHE A 11 3.25 3.14 3.08
CA PHE A 11 1.95 3.25 2.42
C PHE A 11 2.10 3.51 0.92
N GLU A 12 3.00 4.41 0.52
CA GLU A 12 3.27 4.65 -0.90
C GLU A 12 3.86 3.41 -1.58
N ALA A 13 4.79 2.72 -0.92
CA ALA A 13 5.36 1.48 -1.40
C ALA A 13 4.30 0.38 -1.57
N GLY A 14 3.35 0.26 -0.64
CA GLY A 14 2.22 -0.66 -0.74
C GLY A 14 1.34 -0.39 -1.97
N ARG A 15 1.01 0.89 -2.22
CA ARG A 15 0.28 1.29 -3.44
C ARG A 15 1.04 0.94 -4.70
N GLN A 16 2.34 1.23 -4.73
CA GLN A 16 3.18 0.99 -5.90
C GLN A 16 3.31 -0.50 -6.19
N ALA A 17 3.45 -1.34 -5.16
CA ALA A 17 3.49 -2.78 -5.31
C ALA A 17 2.22 -3.32 -5.98
N TYR A 18 1.03 -2.82 -5.60
CA TYR A 18 -0.21 -3.19 -6.27
C TYR A 18 -0.22 -2.78 -7.75
N HIS A 19 0.15 -1.52 -8.05
CA HIS A 19 0.20 -1.04 -9.44
C HIS A 19 1.22 -1.78 -10.31
N CYS A 20 2.31 -2.27 -9.73
CA CYS A 20 3.30 -3.11 -10.39
C CYS A 20 2.87 -4.58 -10.50
N GLY A 21 1.71 -4.96 -9.94
CA GLY A 21 1.23 -6.35 -9.94
C GLY A 21 2.02 -7.28 -9.01
N VAL A 22 2.74 -6.73 -8.04
CA VAL A 22 3.50 -7.52 -7.06
C VAL A 22 2.54 -8.05 -6.00
N PRO A 23 2.38 -9.38 -5.85
CA PRO A 23 1.50 -9.92 -4.83
C PRO A 23 2.02 -9.59 -3.43
N LEU A 24 1.08 -9.25 -2.54
CA LEU A 24 1.29 -8.83 -1.15
C LEU A 24 2.26 -9.76 -0.40
N GLU A 25 2.08 -11.08 -0.57
CA GLU A 25 2.91 -12.13 0.04
C GLU A 25 4.35 -12.21 -0.48
N GLN A 26 4.65 -11.67 -1.66
CA GLN A 26 6.00 -11.64 -2.25
C GLN A 26 6.66 -10.26 -2.14
N SER A 27 5.98 -9.33 -1.47
CA SER A 27 6.37 -7.93 -1.44
C SER A 27 7.26 -7.59 -0.23
N ALA A 28 7.50 -6.29 0.00
CA ALA A 28 8.31 -5.80 1.12
C ALA A 28 7.85 -6.33 2.49
N LEU A 29 6.58 -6.74 2.61
CA LEU A 29 6.00 -7.35 3.81
C LEU A 29 6.75 -8.58 4.32
N ARG A 30 7.44 -9.34 3.47
CA ARG A 30 8.28 -10.48 3.91
C ARG A 30 9.39 -10.07 4.88
N LYS A 31 9.84 -8.81 4.79
CA LYS A 31 10.92 -8.28 5.63
C LYS A 31 10.39 -7.38 6.74
N LEU A 32 9.10 -7.05 6.73
CA LEU A 32 8.47 -6.22 7.75
C LEU A 32 7.96 -7.08 8.90
N ARG A 33 8.07 -6.55 10.11
CA ARG A 33 7.53 -7.22 11.30
C ARG A 33 6.01 -7.07 11.29
N ILE A 34 5.29 -8.19 11.35
CA ILE A 34 3.83 -8.23 11.47
C ILE A 34 3.40 -7.43 12.72
N GLY A 35 2.43 -6.53 12.56
CA GLY A 35 1.94 -5.64 13.63
C GLY A 35 2.83 -4.44 13.93
N SER A 36 3.84 -4.15 13.09
CA SER A 36 4.54 -2.87 13.12
C SER A 36 3.78 -1.81 12.32
N ALA A 37 3.94 -0.53 12.69
CA ALA A 37 3.32 0.57 11.96
C ALA A 37 3.68 0.56 10.46
N GLN A 38 4.92 0.21 10.10
CA GLN A 38 5.33 0.06 8.70
C GLN A 38 4.59 -1.07 7.97
N TYR A 39 4.32 -2.18 8.66
CA TYR A 39 3.54 -3.28 8.09
C TYR A 39 2.10 -2.83 7.84
N GLU A 40 1.46 -2.21 8.83
CA GLU A 40 0.09 -1.72 8.72
C GLU A 40 -0.05 -0.66 7.63
N ASP A 41 0.84 0.35 7.61
CA ASP A 41 0.88 1.38 6.57
C ASP A 41 1.02 0.78 5.17
N TYR A 42 1.90 -0.22 5.00
CA TYR A 42 2.10 -0.87 3.71
C TYR A 42 0.87 -1.65 3.25
N VAL A 43 0.23 -2.40 4.14
CA VAL A 43 -1.00 -3.14 3.84
C VAL A 43 -2.11 -2.17 3.46
N ASP A 44 -2.32 -1.11 4.24
CA ASP A 44 -3.31 -0.06 3.98
C ASP A 44 -3.08 0.60 2.62
N GLY A 45 -1.81 0.88 2.27
CA GLY A 45 -1.44 1.40 0.97
C GLY A 45 -1.86 0.47 -0.17
N TYR A 46 -1.52 -0.81 -0.04
CA TYR A 46 -1.84 -1.82 -1.05
C TYR A 46 -3.36 -1.99 -1.23
N GLU A 47 -4.12 -2.08 -0.14
CA GLU A 47 -5.57 -2.19 -0.18
C GLU A 47 -6.24 -0.93 -0.74
N CYS A 48 -5.70 0.25 -0.43
CA CYS A 48 -6.17 1.51 -0.98
C CYS A 48 -6.02 1.54 -2.52
N ALA A 49 -4.85 1.15 -3.05
CA ALA A 49 -4.64 1.07 -4.50
C ALA A 49 -5.54 0.02 -5.17
N LYS A 50 -5.75 -1.12 -4.50
CA LYS A 50 -6.69 -2.16 -4.96
C LYS A 50 -8.11 -1.64 -5.05
N ALA A 51 -8.60 -0.96 -4.01
CA ALA A 51 -9.93 -0.37 -3.98
C ALA A 51 -10.09 0.75 -5.02
N GLU A 52 -9.07 1.59 -5.23
CA GLU A 52 -9.09 2.64 -6.26
C GLU A 52 -9.14 2.03 -7.67
N THR A 53 -8.36 0.99 -7.93
CA THR A 53 -8.31 0.32 -9.23
C THR A 53 -9.62 -0.40 -9.55
N SER A 54 -10.24 -1.02 -8.53
CA SER A 54 -11.55 -1.67 -8.69
C SER A 54 -12.67 -0.68 -9.04
N LYS A 55 -12.56 0.59 -8.62
CA LYS A 55 -13.51 1.65 -8.98
C LYS A 55 -13.34 2.20 -10.39
N ARG A 56 -12.16 2.04 -11.00
CA ARG A 56 -11.91 2.50 -12.39
C ARG A 56 -12.37 1.50 -13.45
N GLN A 57 -12.73 0.28 -13.06
CA GLN A 57 -13.19 -0.77 -13.98
C GLN A 57 -14.72 -0.98 -13.95
N GLN A 58 -15.47 -0.16 -13.22
CA GLN A 58 -16.94 -0.14 -13.19
C GLN A 58 -17.50 1.01 -14.04
#